data_AF-A0A8B9LM54-F1
#
_entry.id   AF-A0A8B9LM54-F1
#
_cell.length_a   1.000
_cell.length_b   1.000
_cell.length_c   1.000
_cell.angle_alpha   90.00
_cell.angle_beta   90.00
_cell.angle_gamma   90.00
#
_symmetry.space_group_name_H-M   'P 1'
#
loop_
_entity.id
_entity.type
_entity.pdbx_description
1 polymer ?
#
loop_
_entity_poly.entity_id
_entity_poly.type
_entity_poly.pdbx_seq_one_letter_code
_entity_poly.pdbx_strand_id
1 'polypeptide(L)'
;GTQILLSTTYMGLLFPIFSAAPDYDKSCWFNEKPKLKMDFPNLPYLEDGDRKISQSNAIMRYIGRKHNLCGETEDEKVRVDILENQAMDFRNGFVMLCYLNYVSVY
;
A
#
# COMPACT_ATOMS: atom_id res chain seq x y z
N GLY A 1 -0.95 -4.28 2.55
CA GLY A 1 -2.30 -4.37 3.12
C GLY A 1 -2.33 -3.67 4.45
N THR A 2 -2.12 -4.40 5.53
CA THR A 2 -2.21 -3.94 6.93
C THR A 2 -1.25 -2.80 7.33
N GLN A 3 -0.01 -2.77 6.83
CA GLN A 3 0.96 -1.71 7.19
C GLN A 3 0.56 -0.31 6.65
N ILE A 4 -0.04 -0.25 5.45
CA ILE A 4 -0.56 1.01 4.90
C ILE A 4 -1.92 1.32 5.52
N LEU A 5 -2.76 0.30 5.77
CA LEU A 5 -4.04 0.49 6.45
C LEU A 5 -3.87 1.13 7.83
N LEU A 6 -2.86 0.77 8.62
CA LEU A 6 -2.62 1.42 9.91
C LEU A 6 -2.20 2.90 9.76
N SER A 7 -1.39 3.23 8.76
CA SER A 7 -0.98 4.62 8.49
C SER A 7 -2.08 5.47 7.83
N THR A 8 -2.94 4.88 7.00
CA THR A 8 -4.09 5.58 6.39
C THR A 8 -5.33 5.62 7.29
N THR A 9 -5.49 4.70 8.24
CA THR A 9 -6.51 4.79 9.30
C THR A 9 -6.23 5.98 10.22
N TYR A 10 -4.96 6.27 10.51
CA TYR A 10 -4.55 7.49 11.21
C TYR A 10 -4.89 8.79 10.45
N MET A 11 -5.13 8.72 9.12
CA MET A 11 -5.39 9.87 8.25
C MET A 11 -6.80 9.88 7.61
N GLY A 12 -7.69 8.96 7.98
CA GLY A 12 -9.11 8.99 7.56
C GLY A 12 -9.43 8.59 6.11
N LEU A 13 -8.52 7.91 5.40
CA LEU A 13 -8.69 7.58 3.99
C LEU A 13 -8.87 6.06 3.80
N LEU A 14 -10.09 5.55 3.99
CA LEU A 14 -10.46 4.19 3.58
C LEU A 14 -11.38 4.25 2.37
N PHE A 15 -10.85 3.90 1.19
CA PHE A 15 -11.66 3.63 0.02
C PHE A 15 -12.06 2.14 0.02
N PRO A 16 -13.35 1.79 0.00
CA PRO A 16 -13.77 0.39 -0.06
C PRO A 16 -13.33 -0.24 -1.39
N ILE A 17 -12.63 -1.38 -1.30
CA ILE A 17 -12.03 -2.06 -2.46
C ILE A 17 -13.02 -3.05 -3.11
N PHE A 18 -14.01 -3.52 -2.34
CA PHE A 18 -14.99 -4.51 -2.77
C PHE A 18 -16.38 -4.20 -2.20
N SER A 19 -17.44 -4.68 -2.88
CA SER A 19 -18.76 -4.83 -2.26
C SER A 19 -18.75 -5.89 -1.16
N ALA A 20 -19.82 -5.91 -0.35
CA ALA A 20 -19.98 -6.94 0.67
C ALA A 20 -20.08 -8.35 0.06
N ALA A 21 -19.79 -9.37 0.89
CA ALA A 21 -20.00 -10.75 0.51
C ALA A 21 -21.46 -11.01 0.08
N PRO A 22 -21.72 -11.97 -0.84
CA PRO A 22 -20.77 -12.94 -1.40
C PRO A 22 -20.09 -12.52 -2.71
N ASP A 23 -20.52 -11.41 -3.32
CA ASP A 23 -20.13 -11.10 -4.70
C ASP A 23 -18.73 -10.48 -4.81
N TYR A 24 -18.26 -9.82 -3.75
CA TYR A 24 -16.95 -9.14 -3.71
C TYR A 24 -16.69 -8.29 -4.97
N ASP A 25 -17.71 -7.57 -5.42
CA ASP A 25 -17.68 -6.81 -6.66
C ASP A 25 -16.61 -5.71 -6.58
N LYS A 26 -15.79 -5.63 -7.62
CA LYS A 26 -14.63 -4.74 -7.72
C LYS A 26 -14.94 -3.47 -8.50
N SER A 27 -16.18 -3.29 -8.97
CA SER A 27 -16.59 -2.14 -9.77
C SER A 27 -16.31 -0.80 -9.07
N CYS A 28 -16.42 -0.75 -7.74
CA CYS A 28 -16.12 0.44 -6.93
C CYS A 28 -14.67 0.93 -7.11
N TRP A 29 -13.73 0.04 -7.44
CA TRP A 29 -12.37 0.41 -7.78
C TRP A 29 -12.17 0.56 -9.28
N PHE A 30 -12.60 -0.41 -10.09
CA PHE A 30 -12.32 -0.40 -11.53
C PHE A 30 -12.99 0.74 -12.29
N ASN A 31 -14.12 1.25 -11.81
CA ASN A 31 -14.79 2.41 -12.40
C ASN A 31 -14.10 3.73 -12.01
N GLU A 32 -13.45 3.79 -10.85
CA GLU A 32 -12.78 5.00 -10.34
C GLU A 32 -11.32 5.08 -10.79
N LYS A 33 -10.63 3.95 -10.94
CA LYS A 33 -9.21 3.86 -11.31
C LYS A 33 -8.81 4.74 -12.51
N PRO A 34 -9.56 4.80 -13.63
CA PRO A 34 -9.20 5.64 -14.77
C PRO A 34 -9.35 7.14 -14.50
N LYS A 35 -10.18 7.53 -13.52
CA LYS A 35 -10.49 8.93 -13.20
C LYS A 35 -9.41 9.59 -12.33
N LEU A 36 -8.56 8.80 -11.67
CA LEU A 36 -7.53 9.30 -10.75
C LEU A 36 -6.43 10.12 -11.45
N LYS A 37 -6.25 9.98 -12.77
CA LYS A 37 -5.22 10.69 -13.56
C LYS A 37 -3.81 10.56 -12.96
N MET A 38 -3.45 9.34 -12.55
CA MET A 38 -2.12 9.00 -12.04
C MET A 38 -1.34 8.25 -13.11
N ASP A 39 -0.01 8.34 -13.08
CA ASP A 39 0.85 7.60 -14.02
C ASP A 39 0.74 6.08 -13.83
N PHE A 40 0.66 5.65 -12.55
CA PHE A 40 0.61 4.22 -12.17
C PHE A 40 -0.54 3.96 -11.18
N PRO A 41 -1.81 4.05 -11.60
CA PRO A 41 -2.94 3.94 -10.69
C PRO A 41 -2.98 2.54 -10.07
N ASN A 42 -2.86 2.49 -8.75
CA ASN A 42 -2.89 1.25 -7.97
C ASN A 42 -3.40 1.50 -6.56
N LEU A 43 -3.83 0.45 -5.88
CA LEU A 43 -4.12 0.48 -4.45
C LEU A 43 -2.91 -0.03 -3.66
N PRO A 44 -2.55 0.62 -2.53
CA PRO A 44 -3.08 1.89 -2.06
C PRO A 44 -2.54 3.10 -2.85
N TYR A 45 -3.27 4.21 -2.79
CA TYR A 45 -2.82 5.54 -3.25
C TYR A 45 -3.03 6.58 -2.16
N LEU A 46 -2.30 7.69 -2.24
CA LEU A 46 -2.41 8.88 -1.40
C LEU A 46 -2.57 10.12 -2.29
N GLU A 47 -3.51 10.99 -1.94
CA GLU A 47 -3.63 12.33 -2.51
C GLU A 47 -3.30 13.36 -1.41
N ASP A 48 -2.33 14.25 -1.66
CA ASP A 48 -1.91 15.31 -0.74
C ASP A 48 -1.68 16.61 -1.53
N GLY A 49 -2.73 17.45 -1.56
CA GLY A 49 -2.80 18.61 -2.46
C GLY A 49 -2.69 18.17 -3.92
N ASP A 50 -1.72 18.73 -4.65
CA ASP A 50 -1.47 18.39 -6.05
C ASP A 50 -0.73 17.06 -6.24
N ARG A 51 -0.24 16.44 -5.16
CA ARG A 51 0.53 15.19 -5.26
C ARG A 51 -0.39 13.99 -5.22
N LYS A 52 -0.22 13.09 -6.19
CA LYS A 52 -0.85 11.77 -6.20
C LYS A 52 0.22 10.70 -6.21
N ILE A 53 0.24 9.86 -5.19
CA ILE A 53 1.30 8.86 -4.98
C ILE A 53 0.66 7.49 -4.87
N SER A 54 1.04 6.60 -5.78
CA SER A 54 0.77 5.16 -5.72
C SER A 54 1.98 4.41 -5.19
N GLN A 55 1.83 3.12 -4.89
CA GLN A 55 2.85 2.23 -4.30
C GLN A 55 3.02 2.44 -2.80
N SER A 56 2.85 1.35 -2.04
CA SER A 56 2.88 1.37 -0.58
C SER A 56 4.13 2.01 0.01
N ASN A 57 5.29 1.60 -0.50
CA ASN A 57 6.59 2.01 0.03
C ASN A 57 6.89 3.48 -0.31
N ALA A 58 6.45 3.95 -1.49
CA ALA A 58 6.56 5.36 -1.86
C ALA A 58 5.69 6.25 -0.95
N ILE A 59 4.47 5.81 -0.64
CA ILE A 59 3.56 6.48 0.30
C ILE A 59 4.19 6.53 1.70
N MET A 60 4.70 5.41 2.21
CA MET A 60 5.35 5.36 3.52
C MET A 60 6.57 6.29 3.60
N ARG A 61 7.45 6.25 2.61
CA ARG A 61 8.60 7.18 2.54
C ARG A 61 8.19 8.65 2.42
N TYR A 62 7.10 8.94 1.71
CA TYR A 62 6.57 10.31 1.61
C TYR A 62 6.10 10.84 2.97
N ILE A 63 5.28 10.06 3.67
CA ILE A 63 4.79 10.41 5.01
C ILE A 63 5.98 10.52 5.99
N GLY A 64 6.93 9.57 5.93
CA GLY A 64 8.13 9.59 6.75
C GLY A 64 8.94 10.88 6.58
N ARG A 65 9.16 11.32 5.33
CA ARG A 65 9.84 12.59 5.03
C ARG A 65 9.04 13.81 5.47
N LYS A 66 7.72 13.81 5.28
CA LYS A 66 6.84 14.94 5.67
C LYS A 66 6.87 15.21 7.18
N HIS A 67 7.14 14.18 7.99
CA HIS A 67 7.13 14.24 9.45
C HIS A 67 8.51 14.02 10.09
N ASN A 68 9.61 14.07 9.31
CA ASN A 68 10.98 13.85 9.80
C ASN A 68 11.15 12.51 10.55
N LEU A 69 10.51 11.45 10.07
CA LEU A 69 10.60 10.08 10.61
C LEU A 69 11.56 9.20 9.81
N CYS A 70 12.30 9.77 8.85
CA CYS A 70 13.38 9.09 8.15
C CYS A 70 14.69 9.30 8.91
N GLY A 71 15.67 8.41 8.69
CA GLY A 71 17.02 8.57 9.19
C GLY A 71 17.63 9.93 8.81
N GLU A 72 18.36 10.55 9.74
CA GLU A 72 19.01 11.84 9.52
C GLU A 72 20.37 11.64 8.84
N THR A 73 21.06 10.55 9.18
CA THR A 73 22.33 10.16 8.58
C THR A 73 22.14 9.15 7.43
N GLU A 74 23.12 9.07 6.53
CA GLU A 74 23.08 8.08 5.44
C GLU A 74 23.00 6.64 5.96
N ASP A 75 23.72 6.31 7.04
CA ASP A 75 23.66 4.99 7.65
C ASP A 75 22.27 4.66 8.21
N GLU A 76 21.56 5.63 8.77
CA GLU A 76 20.18 5.45 9.22
C GLU A 76 19.21 5.26 8.06
N LYS A 77 19.38 6.03 6.97
CA LYS A 77 18.56 5.86 5.76
C LYS A 77 18.75 4.48 5.15
N VAL A 78 20.01 4.02 5.05
CA VAL A 78 20.33 2.67 4.58
C VAL A 78 19.67 1.61 5.47
N ARG A 79 19.72 1.76 6.81
CA ARG A 79 19.03 0.83 7.72
C ARG A 79 17.52 0.83 7.51
N VAL A 80 16.90 2.00 7.32
CA VAL A 80 15.46 2.11 7.04
C VAL A 80 15.10 1.43 5.72
N ASP A 81 15.88 1.63 4.66
CA ASP A 81 15.63 1.00 3.36
C ASP A 81 15.80 -0.53 3.41
N ILE A 82 16.80 -1.05 4.13
CA ILE A 82 16.97 -2.48 4.33
C ILE A 82 15.76 -3.06 5.08
N LEU A 83 15.36 -2.44 6.19
CA LEU A 83 14.21 -2.89 6.99
C LEU A 83 12.91 -2.86 6.21
N GLU A 84 12.68 -1.81 5.41
CA GLU A 84 11.49 -1.70 4.58
C GLU A 84 11.40 -2.85 3.57
N ASN A 85 12.50 -3.18 2.90
CA ASN A 85 12.54 -4.26 1.92
C ASN A 85 12.41 -5.65 2.59
N GLN A 86 13.10 -5.88 3.72
CA GLN A 86 12.96 -7.14 4.47
C GLN A 86 11.52 -7.36 4.97
N ALA A 87 10.85 -6.32 5.46
CA ALA A 87 9.45 -6.40 5.86
C ALA A 87 8.53 -6.69 4.66
N MET A 88 8.86 -6.15 3.48
CA MET A 88 8.12 -6.42 2.25
C MET A 88 8.28 -7.88 1.82
N ASP A 89 9.51 -8.41 1.77
CA ASP A 89 9.77 -9.81 1.41
C ASP A 89 9.05 -10.77 2.35
N PHE A 90 9.13 -10.53 3.66
CA PHE A 90 8.42 -11.32 4.67
C PHE A 90 6.90 -11.31 4.44
N ARG A 91 6.30 -10.11 4.26
CA ARG A 91 4.87 -9.98 3.99
C ARG A 91 4.48 -10.72 2.71
N ASN A 92 5.27 -10.62 1.64
CA ASN A 92 4.96 -11.29 0.37
C ASN A 92 5.01 -12.82 0.52
N GLY A 93 6.00 -13.34 1.24
CA GLY A 93 6.07 -14.76 1.58
C GLY A 93 4.84 -15.24 2.37
N PHE A 94 4.39 -14.44 3.34
CA PHE A 94 3.21 -14.78 4.13
C PHE A 94 1.90 -14.71 3.30
N VAL A 95 1.76 -13.71 2.44
CA VAL A 95 0.63 -13.63 1.48
C VAL A 95 0.62 -14.87 0.57
N MET A 96 1.79 -15.28 0.07
CA MET A 96 1.91 -16.46 -0.77
C MET A 96 1.41 -17.73 -0.04
N LEU A 97 1.86 -17.92 1.21
CA LEU A 97 1.45 -19.04 2.06
C LEU A 97 -0.08 -19.11 2.27
N CYS A 98 -0.71 -17.97 2.56
CA CYS A 98 -2.14 -17.93 2.88
C CYS A 98 -3.06 -18.04 1.67
N TYR A 99 -2.62 -17.59 0.48
CA TYR A 99 -3.51 -17.46 -0.68
C TYR A 99 -3.20 -18.41 -1.85
N LEU A 100 -2.00 -18.98 -1.97
CA LEU A 100 -1.69 -19.89 -3.10
C LEU A 100 -1.99 -21.37 -2.85
N ASN A 101 -2.23 -21.80 -1.62
CA ASN A 101 -2.59 -23.19 -1.31
C ASN A 101 -4.04 -23.58 -1.70
N TYR A 102 -4.74 -22.75 -2.46
CA TYR A 102 -6.11 -23.02 -2.93
C TYR A 102 -6.21 -23.53 -4.38
N VAL A 103 -5.09 -23.66 -5.11
CA VAL A 103 -5.10 -23.97 -6.57
C VAL A 103 -4.54 -25.36 -6.92
N SER A 104 -4.28 -26.25 -5.97
CA SER A 104 -3.69 -27.58 -6.26
C SER A 104 -4.50 -28.79 -5.78
N VAL A 105 -5.80 -28.65 -5.53
CA VAL A 105 -6.68 -29.81 -5.30
C VAL A 105 -7.99 -29.64 -6.08
N TYR A 106 -7.92 -29.66 -7.42
CA TYR A 106 -8.94 -30.19 -8.35
C TYR A 106 -8.29 -30.43 -9.71
#